data_AF-A0A7K1YBQ7-F1
#
_entry.id   AF-A0A7K1YBQ7-F1
#
_cell.length_a   1.000
_cell.length_b   1.000
_cell.length_c   1.000
_cell.angle_alpha   90.00
_cell.angle_beta   90.00
_cell.angle_gamma   90.00
#
_symmetry.space_group_name_H-M   'P 1'
#
loop_
_entity.id
_entity.type
_entity.pdbx_description
1 polymer ?
#
loop_
_entity_poly.entity_id
_entity_poly.type
_entity_poly.pdbx_seq_one_letter_code
_entity_poly.pdbx_strand_id
1 'polypeptide(L)'
;METLFVQPKSYSDRMQEFVTDPEIKKMEDKYEPYLEIHEMEDVLEGCDIIQSSPGEAVTGKLIWKSNYDLPLDLKKDIIALYNKHFENE
;
A
#
# COMPACT_ATOMS: atom_id res chain seq x y z
N MET A 1 35.93 7.06 3.76
CA MET A 1 34.69 7.24 3.00
C MET A 1 33.74 6.18 3.51
N GLU A 2 32.87 6.54 4.44
CA GLU A 2 31.80 5.65 4.89
C GLU A 2 30.79 5.57 3.74
N THR A 3 30.83 4.47 2.98
CA THR A 3 29.71 4.08 2.14
C THR A 3 28.55 3.80 3.07
N LEU A 4 27.64 4.77 3.19
CA LEU A 4 26.31 4.57 3.73
C LEU A 4 25.63 3.53 2.83
N PHE A 5 25.78 2.26 3.17
CA PHE A 5 24.88 1.22 2.69
C PHE A 5 23.51 1.56 3.25
N VAL A 6 22.71 2.29 2.46
CA VAL A 6 21.27 2.35 2.69
C VAL A 6 20.82 0.91 2.53
N GLN A 7 20.61 0.22 3.65
CA GLN A 7 20.04 -1.12 3.57
C GLN A 7 18.69 -0.97 2.86
N PRO A 8 18.40 -1.80 1.84
CA PRO A 8 17.07 -1.80 1.24
C PRO A 8 16.09 -2.03 2.37
N LYS A 9 15.13 -1.12 2.52
CA LYS A 9 14.13 -1.18 3.59
C LYS A 9 13.48 -2.56 3.55
N SER A 10 13.37 -3.20 4.72
CA SER A 10 12.72 -4.50 4.79
C SER A 10 11.27 -4.37 4.31
N TYR A 11 10.70 -5.48 3.82
CA TYR A 11 9.29 -5.51 3.42
C TYR A 11 8.36 -5.02 4.56
N SER A 12 8.69 -5.34 5.81
CA SER A 12 7.96 -4.87 6.99
C SER A 12 8.08 -3.37 7.22
N ASP A 13 9.27 -2.77 7.02
CA ASP A 13 9.46 -1.32 7.09
C ASP A 13 8.64 -0.61 6.01
N ARG A 14 8.67 -1.12 4.77
CA ARG A 14 7.87 -0.57 3.66
C ARG A 14 6.37 -0.67 3.90
N MET A 15 5.92 -1.75 4.52
CA MET A 15 4.52 -1.92 4.92
C MET A 15 4.11 -0.88 5.95
N GLN A 16 4.96 -0.66 6.96
CA GLN A 16 4.69 0.34 7.99
C GLN A 16 4.66 1.77 7.40
N GLU A 17 5.58 2.09 6.49
CA GLU A 17 5.56 3.38 5.78
C GLU A 17 4.34 3.54 4.88
N PHE A 18 3.90 2.47 4.22
CA PHE A 18 2.70 2.48 3.40
C PHE A 18 1.42 2.76 4.22
N VAL A 19 1.22 2.06 5.35
CA VAL A 19 0.02 2.26 6.19
C VAL A 19 0.04 3.59 6.96
N THR A 20 1.23 4.14 7.22
CA THR A 20 1.39 5.44 7.89
C THR A 20 1.56 6.61 6.91
N ASP A 21 1.48 6.37 5.59
CA ASP A 21 1.72 7.42 4.60
C ASP A 21 0.62 8.49 4.71
N PRO A 22 0.96 9.79 4.74
CA PRO A 22 -0.03 10.86 4.79
C PRO A 22 -0.99 10.88 3.59
N GLU A 23 -0.66 10.22 2.47
CA GLU A 23 -1.56 9.99 1.34
C GLU A 23 -2.74 9.12 1.72
N ILE A 24 -2.59 8.16 2.66
CA ILE A 24 -3.71 7.38 3.23
C ILE A 24 -4.76 8.33 3.80
N LYS A 25 -4.33 9.29 4.62
CA LYS A 25 -5.23 10.28 5.22
C LYS A 25 -5.89 11.21 4.19
N LYS A 26 -5.21 11.52 3.09
CA LYS A 26 -5.81 12.28 1.99
C LYS A 26 -6.85 11.45 1.23
N MET A 27 -6.62 10.14 1.08
CA MET A 27 -7.60 9.23 0.51
C MET A 27 -8.79 9.08 1.45
N GLU A 28 -8.57 9.03 2.77
CA GLU A 28 -9.65 9.07 3.77
C GLU A 28 -10.55 10.28 3.60
N ASP A 29 -9.98 11.48 3.50
CA ASP A 29 -10.74 12.73 3.31
C ASP A 29 -11.44 12.78 1.94
N LYS A 30 -10.74 12.33 0.88
CA LYS A 30 -11.26 12.30 -0.50
C LYS A 30 -12.42 11.31 -0.69
N TYR A 31 -12.35 10.17 0.00
CA TYR A 31 -13.33 9.09 -0.09
C TYR A 31 -14.17 8.96 1.18
N GLU A 32 -14.14 9.95 2.07
CA GLU A 32 -14.92 10.03 3.32
C GLU A 32 -16.37 9.56 3.16
N PRO A 33 -17.16 10.02 2.15
CA PRO A 33 -18.55 9.57 1.99
C PRO A 33 -18.71 8.06 1.67
N TYR A 34 -17.66 7.38 1.24
CA TYR A 34 -17.63 5.93 1.02
C TYR A 34 -17.00 5.18 2.20
N LEU A 35 -16.09 5.84 2.93
CA LEU A 35 -15.39 5.29 4.08
C LEU A 35 -16.14 5.53 5.41
N GLU A 36 -17.23 6.29 5.40
CA GLU A 36 -18.16 6.43 6.54
C GLU A 36 -18.67 5.07 7.05
N ILE A 37 -18.71 4.05 6.17
CA ILE A 37 -19.14 2.68 6.48
C ILE A 37 -17.98 1.69 6.59
N HIS A 38 -16.80 2.01 6.05
CA HIS A 38 -15.61 1.18 6.04
C HIS A 38 -14.41 2.06 6.36
N GLU A 39 -13.85 1.92 7.55
CA GLU A 39 -12.60 2.63 7.90
C GLU A 39 -11.50 2.24 6.89
N MET A 40 -10.55 3.15 6.64
CA MET A 40 -9.47 2.86 5.70
C MET A 40 -8.63 1.64 6.14
N GLU A 41 -8.55 1.38 7.44
CA GLU A 41 -7.97 0.15 7.96
C GLU A 41 -8.70 -1.10 7.43
N ASP A 42 -10.04 -1.11 7.41
CA ASP A 42 -10.87 -2.19 6.86
C ASP A 42 -10.67 -2.35 5.34
N VAL A 43 -10.49 -1.24 4.63
CA VAL A 43 -10.13 -1.23 3.20
C VAL A 43 -8.78 -1.89 2.95
N LEU A 44 -7.79 -1.59 3.79
CA LEU A 44 -6.47 -2.19 3.72
C LEU A 44 -6.50 -3.66 4.14
N GLU A 45 -7.31 -4.06 5.13
CA GLU A 45 -7.57 -5.48 5.46
C GLU A 45 -8.24 -6.23 4.30
N GLY A 46 -8.99 -5.51 3.46
CA GLY A 46 -9.58 -5.99 2.22
C GLY A 46 -8.59 -6.29 1.10
N CYS A 47 -7.31 -5.96 1.27
CA CYS A 47 -6.25 -6.31 0.32
C CYS A 47 -5.13 -7.12 0.98
N ASP A 48 -4.62 -8.11 0.25
CA ASP A 48 -3.41 -8.85 0.62
C ASP A 48 -2.26 -8.32 -0.23
N ILE A 49 -1.20 -7.86 0.43
CA ILE A 49 0.05 -7.50 -0.25
C ILE A 49 0.95 -8.74 -0.17
N ILE A 50 1.12 -9.46 -1.27
CA ILE A 50 1.97 -10.65 -1.31
C ILE A 50 3.37 -10.24 -1.79
N GLN A 51 4.41 -10.44 -0.98
CA GLN A 51 5.79 -10.25 -1.42
C GLN A 51 6.10 -11.16 -2.63
N SER A 52 6.69 -10.64 -3.70
CA SER A 52 7.13 -11.50 -4.81
C SER A 52 8.20 -12.49 -4.34
N SER A 53 8.26 -13.63 -5.03
CA SER A 53 9.19 -14.71 -4.74
C SER A 53 10.64 -14.19 -4.66
N PRO A 54 11.48 -14.77 -3.79
CA PRO A 54 12.88 -14.39 -3.70
C PRO A 54 13.58 -14.61 -5.05
N GLY A 55 14.00 -13.52 -5.70
CA GLY A 55 14.68 -13.52 -7.01
C GLY A 55 13.97 -12.76 -8.13
N GLU A 56 12.68 -12.44 -7.95
CA GLU A 56 12.01 -11.37 -8.72
C GLU A 56 12.13 -10.06 -7.93
N ALA A 57 11.91 -8.91 -8.58
CA ALA A 57 12.05 -7.58 -7.99
C ALA A 57 11.42 -7.50 -6.58
N VAL A 58 11.89 -6.58 -5.73
CA VAL A 58 11.35 -6.32 -4.36
C VAL A 58 9.94 -5.67 -4.43
N THR A 59 9.14 -6.06 -5.41
CA THR A 59 7.76 -5.68 -5.61
C THR A 59 6.89 -6.72 -4.92
N GLY A 60 5.97 -6.33 -4.05
CA GLY A 60 4.84 -7.20 -3.73
C GLY A 60 3.71 -7.03 -4.77
N LYS A 61 2.72 -7.91 -4.74
CA LYS A 61 1.47 -7.79 -5.49
C LYS A 61 0.34 -7.45 -4.53
N LEU A 62 -0.35 -6.34 -4.78
CA LEU A 62 -1.58 -6.01 -4.08
C LEU A 62 -2.75 -6.78 -4.71
N ILE A 63 -3.39 -7.64 -3.92
CA ILE A 63 -4.49 -8.49 -4.32
C ILE A 63 -5.73 -8.11 -3.53
N TRP A 64 -6.80 -7.71 -4.21
CA TRP A 64 -8.08 -7.38 -3.58
C TRP A 64 -8.87 -8.66 -3.25
N LYS A 65 -9.37 -8.77 -2.03
CA LYS A 65 -10.32 -9.83 -1.65
C LYS A 65 -11.65 -9.59 -2.37
N SER A 66 -12.29 -10.66 -2.83
CA SER A 66 -13.43 -10.62 -3.77
C SER A 66 -14.74 -10.00 -3.24
N ASN A 67 -14.76 -9.43 -2.03
CA ASN A 67 -15.96 -8.93 -1.36
C ASN A 67 -15.95 -7.42 -1.07
N TYR A 68 -14.92 -6.68 -1.50
CA TYR A 68 -14.84 -5.24 -1.29
C TYR A 68 -15.35 -4.46 -2.51
N ASP A 69 -16.60 -3.99 -2.42
CA ASP A 69 -17.24 -3.08 -3.38
C ASP A 69 -16.73 -1.64 -3.18
N LEU A 70 -15.42 -1.48 -3.36
CA LEU A 70 -14.76 -0.18 -3.25
C LEU A 70 -14.73 0.51 -4.61
N PRO A 71 -14.84 1.85 -4.64
CA PRO A 71 -14.74 2.61 -5.88
C PRO A 71 -13.42 2.32 -6.60
N LEU A 72 -13.50 2.17 -7.92
CA LEU A 72 -12.33 1.86 -8.76
C LEU A 72 -11.22 2.90 -8.61
N ASP A 73 -11.57 4.18 -8.41
CA ASP A 73 -10.59 5.25 -8.19
C ASP A 73 -9.85 5.09 -6.86
N LEU A 74 -10.52 4.69 -5.78
CA LEU A 74 -9.86 4.39 -4.49
C LEU A 74 -8.89 3.22 -4.65
N LYS A 75 -9.30 2.14 -5.34
CA LYS A 75 -8.39 1.01 -5.62
C LYS A 75 -7.15 1.46 -6.40
N LYS A 76 -7.32 2.35 -7.39
CA LYS A 76 -6.20 2.90 -8.19
C LYS A 76 -5.28 3.79 -7.36
N ASP A 77 -5.83 4.66 -6.52
CA ASP A 77 -5.05 5.53 -5.64
C ASP A 77 -4.22 4.70 -4.65
N ILE A 78 -4.81 3.67 -4.04
CA ILE A 78 -4.11 2.73 -3.15
C ILE A 78 -3.00 1.97 -3.91
N ILE A 79 -3.26 1.51 -5.14
CA ILE A 79 -2.24 0.86 -5.99
C ILE A 79 -1.11 1.84 -6.34
N ALA A 80 -1.41 3.10 -6.62
CA ALA A 80 -0.40 4.11 -6.93
C ALA A 80 0.49 4.40 -5.71
N LEU A 81 -0.11 4.52 -4.52
CA LEU A 81 0.61 4.66 -3.27
C LEU A 81 1.46 3.43 -2.98
N TYR A 82 0.90 2.24 -3.19
CA TYR A 82 1.62 0.98 -3.06
C TYR A 82 2.85 0.93 -3.98
N ASN A 83 2.70 1.24 -5.27
CA ASN A 83 3.83 1.25 -6.21
C ASN A 83 4.89 2.29 -5.83
N LYS A 84 4.50 3.43 -5.24
CA LYS A 84 5.47 4.41 -4.73
C LYS A 84 6.38 3.85 -3.64
N HIS A 85 5.86 2.98 -2.77
CA HIS A 85 6.59 2.37 -1.65
C HIS A 85 7.31 1.06 -2.01
N PHE A 86 6.80 0.31 -2.98
CA PHE A 86 7.27 -1.05 -3.30
C PHE A 86 7.85 -1.22 -4.71
N GLU A 87 7.66 -0.29 -5.64
CA GLU A 87 8.14 -0.39 -7.03
C GLU A 87 9.28 0.59 -7.37
N ASN A 88 9.51 1.64 -6.56
CA ASN A 88 10.68 2.51 -6.71
C ASN A 88 11.93 1.91 -6.02
N GLU A 89 12.64 1.04 -6.74
CA GLU A 89 14.10 0.87 -6.62
C GLU A 89 14.76 0.81 -8.00
#